data_AF-A0A170VZJ9-F1
#
_entry.id   AF-A0A170VZJ9-F1
#
_cell.length_a   1.000
_cell.length_b   1.000
_cell.length_c   1.000
_cell.angle_alpha   90.00
_cell.angle_beta   90.00
_cell.angle_gamma   90.00
#
_symmetry.space_group_name_H-M   'P 1'
#
loop_
_entity.id
_entity.type
_entity.pdbx_description
1 polymer ?
#
loop_
_entity_poly.entity_id
_entity_poly.type
_entity_poly.pdbx_seq_one_letter_code
_entity_poly.pdbx_strand_id
1 'polypeptide(L)'
;MKLGEVGIESGHPAAMEDMLKALDIRQQLFPNSRLIAETHFNIGLGYSMFEMFDEAITNFEKSKSLLEEIIVKLENAGDDKSLKESEEIRGVLPDLKDKIQDMVDSKRDKRKEVEEALNGSILAAAKQNGPSSAGTSSESDKP
;
A
#
# COMPACT_ATOMS: atom_id res chain seq x y z
N MET A 1 2.12 20.50 -18.84
CA MET A 1 1.45 19.19 -19.02
C MET A 1 1.95 18.27 -17.93
N LYS A 2 1.05 17.74 -17.09
CA LYS A 2 1.39 16.90 -15.93
C LYS A 2 1.83 15.52 -16.41
N LEU A 3 3.13 15.26 -16.39
CA LEU A 3 3.72 13.98 -16.77
C LEU A 3 3.27 12.80 -15.89
N GLY A 4 2.58 13.07 -14.77
CA GLY A 4 2.04 12.04 -13.88
C GLY A 4 0.62 11.56 -14.19
N GLU A 5 -0.21 12.31 -14.94
CA GLU A 5 -1.64 11.95 -15.09
C GLU A 5 -1.88 10.84 -16.13
N VAL A 6 -1.00 10.65 -17.12
CA VAL A 6 -1.17 9.63 -18.18
C VAL A 6 -0.62 8.24 -17.79
N GLY A 7 0.33 8.19 -16.85
CA GLY A 7 0.96 6.93 -16.43
C GLY A 7 0.09 6.07 -15.51
N ILE A 8 -0.86 6.70 -14.82
CA ILE A 8 -1.72 6.05 -13.83
C ILE A 8 -2.79 5.18 -14.53
N GLU A 9 -3.23 5.58 -15.72
CA GLU A 9 -4.30 4.87 -16.47
C GLU A 9 -3.80 3.63 -17.23
N SER A 10 -2.48 3.50 -17.43
CA SER A 10 -1.88 2.50 -18.34
C SER A 10 -1.01 1.44 -17.66
N GLY A 11 -1.02 1.37 -16.33
CA GLY A 11 -0.44 0.24 -15.61
C GLY A 11 1.05 0.01 -15.87
N HIS A 12 1.82 1.05 -16.19
CA HIS A 12 3.19 0.89 -16.71
C HIS A 12 4.27 1.05 -15.61
N PRO A 13 5.11 0.03 -15.38
CA PRO A 13 6.33 0.13 -14.57
C PRO A 13 7.25 1.28 -15.00
N ALA A 14 7.21 1.67 -16.27
CA ALA A 14 7.98 2.80 -16.81
C ALA A 14 7.58 4.15 -16.18
N ALA A 15 6.29 4.37 -15.89
CA ALA A 15 5.85 5.60 -15.24
C ALA A 15 6.33 5.68 -13.78
N MET A 16 6.42 4.53 -13.11
CA MET A 16 7.00 4.42 -11.77
C MET A 16 8.51 4.65 -11.79
N GLU A 17 9.21 4.09 -12.78
CA GLU A 17 10.65 4.28 -12.96
C GLU A 17 11.00 5.76 -13.23
N ASP A 18 10.23 6.44 -14.07
CA ASP A 18 10.40 7.87 -14.33
C ASP A 18 10.08 8.73 -13.09
N MET A 19 9.06 8.35 -12.30
CA MET A 19 8.76 9.01 -11.02
C MET A 19 9.88 8.82 -9.99
N LEU A 20 10.49 7.63 -9.93
CA LEU A 20 11.62 7.35 -9.04
C LEU A 20 12.89 8.09 -9.47
N LYS A 21 13.19 8.17 -10.77
CA LYS A 21 14.30 8.98 -11.30
C LYS A 21 14.10 10.47 -11.04
N ALA A 22 12.87 10.96 -11.24
CA ALA A 22 12.51 12.34 -10.91
C ALA A 22 12.65 12.62 -9.41
N LEU A 23 12.30 11.65 -8.55
CA LEU A 23 12.47 11.75 -7.10
C LEU A 23 13.95 11.89 -6.71
N ASP A 24 14.84 11.08 -7.28
CA ASP A 24 16.28 11.11 -6.99
C ASP A 24 16.91 12.47 -7.38
N ILE A 25 16.61 12.94 -8.60
CA ILE A 25 17.07 14.26 -9.06
C ILE A 25 16.51 15.39 -8.18
N ARG A 26 15.24 15.32 -7.78
CA ARG A 26 14.60 16.34 -6.93
C ARG A 26 15.16 16.34 -5.51
N GLN A 27 15.48 15.17 -4.95
CA GLN A 27 16.12 15.04 -3.64
C GLN A 27 17.51 15.70 -3.61
N GLN A 28 18.25 15.64 -4.73
CA GLN A 28 19.55 16.29 -4.87
C GLN A 28 19.45 17.82 -5.01
N LEU A 29 18.38 18.33 -5.65
CA LEU A 29 18.23 19.76 -5.96
C LEU A 29 17.49 20.55 -4.86
N PHE A 30 16.46 19.96 -4.26
CA PHE A 30 15.58 20.64 -3.29
C PHE A 30 15.18 19.72 -2.13
N PRO A 31 16.14 19.32 -1.28
CA PRO A 31 15.83 18.50 -0.11
C PRO A 31 14.82 19.24 0.77
N ASN A 32 13.68 18.61 1.05
CA ASN A 32 12.54 19.13 1.83
C ASN A 32 11.54 20.04 1.09
N SER A 33 11.40 19.90 -0.24
CA SER A 33 10.30 20.54 -0.96
C SER A 33 8.98 19.78 -0.78
N ARG A 34 7.85 20.52 -0.71
CA ARG A 34 6.48 19.98 -0.84
C ARG A 34 6.34 19.04 -2.05
N LEU A 35 7.12 19.28 -3.10
CA LEU A 35 7.18 18.45 -4.30
C LEU A 35 7.66 17.01 -4.04
N ILE A 36 8.58 16.80 -3.09
CA ILE A 36 9.06 15.46 -2.71
C ILE A 36 7.94 14.70 -1.99
N ALA A 37 7.23 15.37 -1.08
CA ALA A 37 6.08 14.80 -0.39
C ALA A 37 4.96 14.43 -1.38
N GLU A 38 4.67 15.30 -2.35
CA GLU A 38 3.71 15.04 -3.43
C GLU A 38 4.14 13.87 -4.33
N THR A 39 5.44 13.75 -4.60
CA THR A 39 5.97 12.64 -5.39
C THR A 39 5.77 11.31 -4.67
N HIS A 40 6.05 11.23 -3.37
CA HIS A 40 5.74 10.05 -2.57
C HIS A 40 4.24 9.74 -2.53
N PHE A 41 3.38 10.75 -2.44
CA PHE A 41 1.93 10.56 -2.51
C PHE A 41 1.50 9.94 -3.84
N ASN A 42 1.99 10.45 -4.96
CA ASN A 42 1.65 9.92 -6.29
C ASN A 42 2.19 8.49 -6.52
N ILE A 43 3.37 8.17 -5.98
CA ILE A 43 3.89 6.79 -5.99
C ILE A 43 3.00 5.87 -5.14
N GLY A 44 2.55 6.33 -3.96
CA GLY A 44 1.61 5.59 -3.12
C GLY A 44 0.28 5.29 -3.84
N LEU A 45 -0.26 6.27 -4.58
CA LEU A 45 -1.42 6.07 -5.44
C LEU A 45 -1.15 5.02 -6.52
N GLY A 46 -0.01 5.08 -7.19
CA GLY A 46 0.41 4.08 -8.17
C GLY A 46 0.38 2.66 -7.59
N TYR A 47 1.05 2.44 -6.46
CA TYR A 47 1.05 1.13 -5.79
C TYR A 47 -0.35 0.69 -5.33
N SER A 48 -1.18 1.62 -4.85
CA SER A 48 -2.56 1.29 -4.42
C SER A 48 -3.41 0.72 -5.56
N MET A 49 -3.21 1.19 -6.79
CA MET A 49 -3.93 0.71 -7.97
C MET A 49 -3.54 -0.71 -8.40
N PHE A 50 -2.36 -1.18 -7.99
CA PHE A 50 -1.90 -2.54 -8.24
C PHE A 50 -2.10 -3.47 -7.03
N GLU A 51 -2.90 -3.06 -6.04
CA GLU A 51 -3.09 -3.79 -4.77
C GLU A 51 -1.76 -4.08 -4.02
N MET A 52 -0.70 -3.31 -4.31
CA MET A 52 0.59 -3.39 -3.63
C MET A 52 0.53 -2.59 -2.33
N PHE A 53 -0.24 -3.10 -1.37
CA PHE A 53 -0.63 -2.35 -0.18
C PHE A 53 0.55 -1.93 0.70
N ASP A 54 1.58 -2.77 0.81
CA ASP A 54 2.75 -2.48 1.64
C ASP A 54 3.57 -1.31 1.10
N GLU A 55 3.81 -1.32 -0.21
CA GLU A 55 4.51 -0.27 -0.92
C GLU A 55 3.69 1.03 -0.95
N ALA A 56 2.37 0.94 -1.09
CA ALA A 56 1.46 2.08 -1.01
C ALA A 56 1.52 2.75 0.37
N ILE A 57 1.37 1.96 1.45
CA ILE A 57 1.46 2.45 2.85
C ILE A 57 2.80 3.13 3.08
N THR A 58 3.91 2.47 2.72
CA THR A 58 5.27 3.00 2.91
C THR A 58 5.43 4.37 2.24
N ASN A 59 4.88 4.56 1.04
CA ASN A 59 4.99 5.83 0.33
C ASN A 59 4.07 6.91 0.88
N PHE A 60 2.84 6.57 1.29
CA PHE A 60 1.97 7.53 1.98
C PHE A 60 2.54 7.97 3.33
N GLU A 61 3.14 7.06 4.11
CA GLU A 61 3.83 7.40 5.35
C GLU A 61 5.01 8.35 5.12
N LYS A 62 5.86 8.08 4.11
CA LYS A 62 6.95 8.99 3.74
C LYS A 62 6.45 10.37 3.33
N SER A 63 5.37 10.43 2.54
CA SER A 63 4.72 11.69 2.18
C SER A 63 4.29 12.46 3.44
N LYS A 64 3.63 11.77 4.38
CA LYS A 64 3.14 12.34 5.63
C LYS A 64 4.26 12.90 6.48
N SER A 65 5.31 12.11 6.73
CA SER A 65 6.46 12.54 7.53
C SER A 65 7.15 13.77 6.94
N LEU A 66 7.30 13.83 5.62
CA LEU A 66 7.88 15.00 4.95
C LEU A 66 7.00 16.24 5.11
N LEU A 67 5.68 16.12 4.99
CA LEU A 67 4.76 17.24 5.23
C LEU A 67 4.81 17.72 6.68
N GLU A 68 4.88 16.80 7.65
CA GLU A 68 5.05 17.13 9.07
C GLU A 68 6.38 17.88 9.32
N GLU A 69 7.49 17.45 8.70
CA GLU A 69 8.76 18.17 8.78
C GLU A 69 8.71 19.56 8.14
N ILE A 70 8.00 19.72 7.02
CA ILE A 70 7.82 21.01 6.34
C ILE A 70 7.00 21.95 7.23
N ILE A 71 5.93 21.46 7.86
CA ILE A 71 5.13 22.25 8.81
C ILE A 71 6.02 22.80 9.92
N VAL A 72 6.84 21.95 10.56
CA VAL A 72 7.75 22.39 11.64
C VAL A 72 8.72 23.47 11.15
N LYS A 73 9.26 23.33 9.94
CA LYS A 73 10.16 24.35 9.35
C LYS A 73 9.45 25.68 9.08
N LEU A 74 8.23 25.63 8.56
CA LEU A 74 7.41 26.81 8.28
C LEU A 74 6.98 27.52 9.56
N GLU A 75 6.56 26.77 10.58
CA GLU A 75 6.21 27.32 11.89
C GLU A 75 7.42 28.00 12.57
N ASN A 76 8.61 27.42 12.43
CA ASN A 76 9.85 28.00 12.94
C ASN A 76 10.28 29.29 12.20
N ALA A 77 9.87 29.48 10.95
CA ALA A 77 10.14 30.73 10.22
C ALA A 77 9.38 31.92 10.82
N GLY A 78 8.19 31.67 11.38
CA GLY A 78 7.43 32.62 12.20
C GLY A 78 6.81 33.80 11.44
N ASP A 79 6.89 33.83 10.11
CA ASP A 79 6.23 34.86 9.29
C ASP A 79 4.81 34.44 8.88
N ASP A 80 3.94 35.43 8.66
CA ASP A 80 2.51 35.23 8.34
C ASP A 80 2.27 34.37 7.08
N LYS A 81 3.20 34.38 6.11
CA LYS A 81 3.07 33.55 4.90
C LYS A 81 3.36 32.09 5.22
N SER A 82 4.47 31.83 5.92
CA SER A 82 4.86 30.48 6.33
C SER A 82 3.81 29.83 7.24
N LEU A 83 3.20 30.60 8.16
CA LEU A 83 2.13 30.10 9.02
C LEU A 83 0.89 29.68 8.21
N LYS A 84 0.43 30.51 7.26
CA LYS A 84 -0.70 30.16 6.37
C LYS A 84 -0.39 28.92 5.54
N GLU A 85 0.81 28.83 4.98
CA GLU A 85 1.22 27.65 4.23
C GLU A 85 1.24 26.38 5.11
N SER A 86 1.69 26.51 6.37
CA SER A 86 1.68 25.39 7.32
C SER A 86 0.27 24.91 7.66
N GLU A 87 -0.70 25.82 7.76
CA GLU A 87 -2.11 25.50 7.99
C GLU A 87 -2.75 24.80 6.79
N GLU A 88 -2.45 25.25 5.57
CA GLU A 88 -2.89 24.58 4.33
C GLU A 88 -2.35 23.15 4.25
N ILE A 89 -1.06 22.96 4.56
CA ILE A 89 -0.43 21.63 4.57
C ILE A 89 -1.04 20.75 5.68
N ARG A 90 -1.32 21.32 6.86
CA ARG A 90 -1.99 20.59 7.94
C ARG A 90 -3.39 20.13 7.53
N GLY A 91 -4.08 20.91 6.71
CA GLY A 91 -5.40 20.57 6.17
C GLY A 91 -5.44 19.31 5.29
N VAL A 92 -4.32 18.92 4.67
CA VAL A 92 -4.26 17.71 3.81
C VAL A 92 -3.81 16.45 4.55
N LEU A 93 -3.30 16.56 5.79
CA LEU A 93 -2.86 15.41 6.59
C LEU A 93 -3.99 14.43 6.95
N PRO A 94 -5.23 14.85 7.24
CA PRO A 94 -6.35 13.93 7.46
C PRO A 94 -6.60 13.02 6.27
N ASP A 95 -6.71 13.59 5.06
CA ASP A 95 -6.91 12.80 3.84
C ASP A 95 -5.79 11.77 3.64
N LEU A 96 -4.55 12.13 3.96
CA LEU A 96 -3.41 11.21 3.84
C LEU A 96 -3.46 10.09 4.88
N LYS A 97 -3.91 10.38 6.11
CA LYS A 97 -4.14 9.36 7.14
C LYS A 97 -5.27 8.42 6.74
N ASP A 98 -6.34 8.95 6.13
CA ASP A 98 -7.45 8.15 5.64
C ASP A 98 -6.97 7.20 4.53
N LYS A 99 -6.19 7.68 3.55
CA LYS A 99 -5.56 6.80 2.54
C LYS A 99 -4.72 5.68 3.16
N ILE A 100 -3.91 5.98 4.19
CA ILE A 100 -3.10 4.97 4.86
C ILE A 100 -4.01 3.92 5.52
N GLN A 101 -5.06 4.36 6.21
CA GLN A 101 -6.00 3.48 6.88
C GLN A 101 -6.75 2.59 5.88
N ASP A 102 -7.21 3.16 4.77
CA ASP A 102 -7.86 2.43 3.68
C ASP A 102 -6.97 1.31 3.14
N MET A 103 -5.67 1.56 2.97
CA MET A 103 -4.71 0.55 2.53
C MET A 103 -4.47 -0.53 3.58
N VAL A 104 -4.42 -0.17 4.86
CA VAL A 104 -4.28 -1.14 5.97
C VAL A 104 -5.49 -2.06 6.04
N ASP A 105 -6.70 -1.51 5.92
CA ASP A 105 -7.94 -2.28 5.93
C ASP A 105 -8.05 -3.16 4.68
N SER A 106 -7.77 -2.62 3.48
CA SER A 106 -7.75 -3.39 2.23
C SER A 106 -6.75 -4.56 2.30
N LYS A 107 -5.55 -4.33 2.84
CA LYS A 107 -4.55 -5.38 3.06
C LYS A 107 -5.03 -6.45 4.05
N ARG A 108 -5.74 -6.05 5.12
CA ARG A 108 -6.29 -7.00 6.10
C ARG A 108 -7.37 -7.86 5.46
N ASP A 109 -8.28 -7.24 4.71
CA ASP A 109 -9.44 -7.93 4.16
C ASP A 109 -9.01 -8.89 3.03
N LYS A 110 -8.06 -8.48 2.18
CA LYS A 110 -7.45 -9.38 1.18
C LYS A 110 -6.75 -10.60 1.82
N ARG A 111 -6.08 -10.41 2.96
CA ARG A 111 -5.45 -11.53 3.69
C ARG A 111 -6.47 -12.50 4.25
N LYS A 112 -7.57 -11.99 4.82
CA LYS A 112 -8.67 -12.84 5.31
C LYS A 112 -9.29 -13.66 4.18
N GLU A 113 -9.54 -13.04 3.03
CA GLU A 113 -10.07 -13.73 1.84
C GLU A 113 -9.15 -14.88 1.40
N VAL A 114 -7.84 -14.65 1.34
CA VAL A 114 -6.85 -15.68 0.99
C VAL A 114 -6.80 -16.80 2.03
N GLU A 115 -6.86 -16.47 3.32
CA GLU A 115 -6.85 -17.45 4.41
C GLU A 115 -8.11 -18.33 4.39
N GLU A 116 -9.29 -17.74 4.18
CA GLU A 116 -10.54 -18.47 4.05
C GLU A 116 -10.54 -19.39 2.82
N ALA A 117 -10.04 -18.92 1.68
CA ALA A 117 -9.90 -19.73 0.47
C ALA A 117 -8.95 -20.92 0.69
N LEU A 118 -7.82 -20.69 1.38
CA LEU A 118 -6.86 -21.74 1.70
C LEU A 118 -7.48 -22.78 2.65
N ASN A 119 -8.13 -22.35 3.72
CA ASN A 119 -8.78 -23.23 4.68
C ASN A 119 -9.90 -24.08 4.03
N GLY A 120 -10.69 -23.48 3.13
CA GLY A 120 -11.69 -24.20 2.35
C GLY A 120 -11.08 -25.27 1.45
N SER A 121 -9.94 -24.96 0.80
CA SER A 121 -9.23 -25.92 -0.06
C SER A 121 -8.64 -27.10 0.72
N ILE A 122 -8.08 -26.86 1.91
CA ILE A 122 -7.54 -27.90 2.80
C ILE A 122 -8.67 -28.83 3.28
N LEU A 123 -9.81 -28.26 3.69
CA LEU A 123 -10.97 -29.04 4.12
C LEU A 123 -11.54 -29.91 2.98
N ALA A 124 -11.54 -29.40 1.75
CA ALA A 124 -11.97 -30.16 0.58
C ALA A 124 -10.99 -31.31 0.26
N ALA A 125 -9.68 -31.07 0.32
CA ALA A 125 -8.65 -32.11 0.10
C ALA A 125 -8.70 -33.22 1.17
N ALA A 126 -8.93 -32.88 2.43
CA ALA A 126 -9.07 -33.84 3.52
C ALA A 126 -10.28 -34.79 3.34
N LYS A 127 -11.37 -34.32 2.69
CA LYS A 127 -12.54 -35.16 2.39
C LYS A 127 -12.32 -36.12 1.21
N GLN A 128 -11.41 -35.82 0.29
CA GLN A 128 -11.11 -36.71 -0.85
C GLN A 128 -10.15 -37.85 -0.47
N ASN A 129 -9.28 -37.66 0.53
CA ASN A 129 -8.38 -38.69 1.07
C ASN A 129 -9.00 -39.46 2.25
N GLY A 130 -10.30 -39.79 2.17
CA GLY A 130 -10.96 -40.64 3.17
C GLY A 130 -10.20 -41.96 3.36
N PRO A 131 -10.19 -42.53 4.58
CA PRO A 131 -9.41 -43.73 4.87
C PRO A 131 -9.84 -44.84 3.89
N SER A 132 -8.91 -45.30 3.06
CA SER A 132 -9.10 -46.53 2.29
C SER A 132 -9.28 -47.66 3.30
N SER A 133 -10.53 -48.00 3.62
CA SER A 133 -10.86 -49.19 4.38
C SER A 133 -10.47 -50.39 3.52
N ALA A 134 -9.22 -50.83 3.68
CA ALA A 134 -8.75 -52.10 3.19
C ALA A 134 -9.67 -53.19 3.77
N GLY A 135 -10.44 -53.82 2.88
CA GLY A 135 -11.27 -54.96 3.20
C GLY A 135 -10.40 -56.06 3.78
N THR A 136 -10.78 -56.56 4.96
CA THR A 136 -10.33 -57.86 5.45
C THR A 136 -11.55 -58.75 5.51
N SER A 137 -11.76 -59.46 4.42
CA SER A 137 -12.60 -60.66 4.37
C SER A 137 -11.88 -61.77 5.11
N SER A 138 -12.49 -62.30 6.17
CA SER A 138 -12.12 -63.61 6.71
C SER A 138 -13.39 -64.41 6.99
N GLU A 139 -13.76 -65.21 5.99
CA GLU A 139 -14.43 -66.49 6.19
C GLU A 139 -13.56 -67.38 7.09
N SER A 140 -14.18 -68.13 8.00
CA SER A 140 -14.12 -69.59 8.02
C SER A 140 -14.69 -70.18 9.31
N ASP A 141 -15.73 -70.98 9.08
CA ASP A 141 -16.05 -72.28 9.66
C ASP A 141 -16.26 -72.48 11.17
N LYS A 142 -17.41 -73.11 11.41
CA LYS A 142 -17.98 -73.56 12.67
C LYS A 142 -18.00 -75.10 12.66
N PRO A 143 -17.59 -75.80 13.73
CA PRO A 143 -18.03 -77.17 13.95
C PRO A 143 -19.41 -77.23 14.62
#